data_AF-A0A3A9EXE4-F1
#
_entry.id   AF-A0A3A9EXE4-F1
#
_cell.length_a   1.000
_cell.length_b   1.000
_cell.length_c   1.000
_cell.angle_alpha   90.00
_cell.angle_beta   90.00
_cell.angle_gamma   90.00
#
_symmetry.space_group_name_H-M   'P 1'
#
loop_
_entity.id
_entity.type
_entity.pdbx_description
1 polymer ?
#
loop_
_entity_poly.entity_id
_entity_poly.type
_entity_poly.pdbx_seq_one_letter_code
_entity_poly.pdbx_strand_id
1 'polypeptide(L)'
;MVGAIVYQLTRNLTPAQIQEAGFSDYFVDHTTGVYPQAASGTPFSAATFAVTGDPVADLNEDLAAEQKARLSYDNILRFADDPDVAEPIKFLREREIVHYQRFGEANQSR
;
A
#
# COMPACT_ATOMS: atom_id res chain seq x y z
N MET A 1 6.62 0.47 7.10
CA MET A 1 7.44 0.91 5.96
C MET A 1 6.73 2.01 5.16
N VAL A 2 5.58 1.73 4.54
CA VAL A 2 4.84 2.71 3.69
C VAL A 2 4.62 4.07 4.37
N GLY A 3 4.12 4.10 5.61
CA GLY A 3 3.94 5.38 6.33
C GLY A 3 5.22 6.18 6.54
N ALA A 4 6.38 5.51 6.67
CA ALA A 4 7.67 6.20 6.78
C ALA A 4 8.10 6.83 5.45
N ILE A 5 7.86 6.13 4.33
CA ILE A 5 8.10 6.67 2.98
C ILE A 5 7.24 7.93 2.78
N VAL A 6 5.94 7.85 3.07
CA VAL A 6 5.02 8.99 2.97
C VAL A 6 5.51 10.15 3.82
N TYR A 7 5.84 9.91 5.10
CA TYR A 7 6.38 10.95 5.98
C TYR A 7 7.68 11.57 5.46
N GLN A 8 8.60 10.78 4.91
CA GLN A 8 9.87 11.27 4.40
C GLN A 8 9.70 12.13 3.14
N LEU A 9 8.72 11.81 2.29
CA LEU A 9 8.38 12.59 1.11
C LEU A 9 7.66 13.90 1.46
N THR A 10 6.88 13.92 2.54
CA THR A 10 6.03 15.07 2.91
C THR A 10 6.61 15.94 4.02
N ARG A 11 7.63 15.49 4.75
CA ARG A 11 8.30 16.31 5.78
C ARG A 11 9.00 17.50 5.12
N ASN A 12 8.72 18.70 5.63
CA ASN A 12 9.34 19.97 5.19
C ASN A 12 8.94 20.47 3.79
N LEU A 13 7.78 20.05 3.26
CA LEU A 13 7.25 20.66 2.03
C LEU A 13 6.96 22.15 2.26
N THR A 14 7.39 22.97 1.29
CA THR A 14 7.00 24.38 1.21
C THR A 14 5.59 24.53 0.63
N PRO A 15 4.89 25.65 0.90
CA PRO A 15 3.57 25.91 0.30
C PRO A 15 3.56 25.83 -1.23
N ALA A 16 4.63 26.26 -1.89
CA ALA A 16 4.76 26.18 -3.34
C ALA A 16 4.82 24.72 -3.83
N GLN A 17 5.61 23.86 -3.17
CA GLN A 17 5.70 22.44 -3.49
C GLN A 17 4.37 21.71 -3.27
N ILE A 18 3.64 22.05 -2.20
CA ILE A 18 2.31 21.48 -1.93
C ILE A 18 1.36 21.77 -3.09
N GLN A 19 1.36 23.03 -3.56
CA GLN A 19 0.49 23.46 -4.65
C GLN A 19 0.90 22.85 -6.00
N GLU A 20 2.20 22.84 -6.32
CA GLU A 20 2.73 22.26 -7.57
C GLU A 20 2.48 20.75 -7.67
N ALA A 21 2.60 20.02 -6.56
CA ALA A 21 2.39 18.57 -6.51
C ALA A 21 0.91 18.16 -6.44
N GLY A 22 -0.03 19.10 -6.42
CA GLY A 22 -1.46 18.79 -6.24
C GLY A 22 -1.81 18.20 -4.88
N PHE A 23 -0.99 18.43 -3.85
CA PHE A 23 -1.15 17.87 -2.51
C PHE A 23 -2.00 18.77 -1.58
N SER A 24 -2.54 19.87 -2.11
CA SER A 24 -3.28 20.89 -1.35
C SER A 24 -4.48 20.32 -0.60
N ASP A 25 -5.30 19.48 -1.24
CA ASP A 25 -6.51 18.93 -0.61
C ASP A 25 -6.16 18.06 0.60
N TYR A 26 -5.16 17.17 0.43
CA TYR A 26 -4.63 16.37 1.53
C TYR A 26 -4.05 17.27 2.64
N PHE A 27 -3.33 18.34 2.27
CA PHE A 27 -2.72 19.24 3.23
C PHE A 27 -3.74 20.01 4.06
N VAL A 28 -4.86 20.43 3.48
CA VAL A 28 -5.93 21.11 4.21
C VAL A 28 -6.50 20.20 5.30
N ASP A 29 -6.71 18.92 5.00
CA ASP A 29 -7.32 17.99 5.93
C ASP A 29 -6.32 17.43 6.96
N HIS A 30 -5.04 17.25 6.57
CA HIS A 30 -4.08 16.44 7.32
C HIS A 30 -2.70 17.09 7.50
N THR A 31 -2.49 18.29 6.96
CA THR A 31 -1.16 18.93 6.87
C THR A 31 -0.18 18.00 6.14
N THR A 32 0.73 17.35 6.87
CA THR A 32 1.65 16.33 6.33
C THR A 32 1.61 15.05 7.18
N GLY A 33 0.62 14.93 8.07
CA GLY A 33 0.39 13.75 8.86
C GLY A 33 0.02 12.55 7.99
N VAL A 34 0.46 11.36 8.38
CA VAL A 34 0.12 10.12 7.67
C VAL A 34 -1.29 9.70 8.06
N TYR A 35 -2.25 9.92 7.15
CA TYR A 35 -3.64 9.50 7.30
C TYR A 35 -3.89 8.26 6.43
N PRO A 36 -4.33 7.12 7.00
CA PRO A 36 -4.57 5.91 6.23
C PRO A 36 -5.77 6.06 5.27
N GLN A 37 -5.47 6.26 4.00
CA GLN A 37 -6.46 6.29 2.92
C GLN A 37 -5.87 5.75 1.61
N ALA A 38 -6.74 5.34 0.71
CA ALA A 38 -6.35 5.00 -0.66
C ALA A 38 -5.93 6.26 -1.44
N ALA A 39 -5.22 6.07 -2.55
CA ALA A 39 -4.86 7.17 -3.46
C ALA A 39 -6.09 7.90 -4.05
N SER A 40 -7.26 7.25 -4.07
CA SER A 40 -8.55 7.83 -4.45
C SER A 40 -9.22 8.68 -3.36
N GLY A 41 -8.61 8.80 -2.17
CA GLY A 41 -9.17 9.50 -1.02
C GLY A 41 -10.13 8.68 -0.15
N THR A 42 -10.29 7.37 -0.42
CA THR A 42 -11.15 6.50 0.39
C THR A 42 -10.48 6.18 1.73
N PRO A 43 -11.06 6.56 2.88
CA PRO A 43 -10.48 6.24 4.19
C PRO A 43 -10.43 4.74 4.43
N PHE A 44 -9.36 4.29 5.09
CA PHE A 44 -9.30 2.91 5.57
C PHE A 44 -10.45 2.63 6.56
N SER A 45 -11.07 1.47 6.45
CA SER A 45 -12.11 1.01 7.36
C SER A 45 -12.12 -0.51 7.48
N ALA A 46 -12.78 -1.03 8.51
CA ALA A 46 -12.92 -2.48 8.68
C ALA A 46 -13.65 -3.18 7.52
N ALA A 47 -14.35 -2.44 6.65
CA ALA A 47 -15.04 -2.99 5.49
C ALA A 47 -14.08 -3.58 4.43
N THR A 48 -12.77 -3.30 4.50
CA THR A 48 -11.78 -3.89 3.60
C THR A 48 -11.39 -5.32 3.97
N PHE A 49 -11.77 -5.80 5.15
CA PHE A 49 -11.48 -7.16 5.60
C PHE A 49 -12.58 -8.12 5.16
N ALA A 50 -12.25 -9.04 4.26
CA ALA A 50 -13.11 -10.17 3.91
C ALA A 50 -12.71 -11.38 4.75
N VAL A 51 -13.38 -11.52 5.90
CA VAL A 51 -13.12 -12.57 6.90
C VAL A 51 -14.40 -13.32 7.17
N THR A 52 -14.34 -14.64 7.07
CA THR A 52 -15.51 -15.52 7.23
C THR A 52 -15.36 -16.51 8.37
N GLY A 53 -14.11 -16.78 8.80
CA GLY A 53 -13.82 -17.80 9.79
C GLY A 53 -13.75 -19.22 9.20
N ASP A 54 -14.03 -19.39 7.91
CA ASP A 54 -13.69 -20.60 7.17
C ASP A 54 -12.26 -20.49 6.62
N PRO A 55 -11.32 -21.34 7.06
CA PRO A 55 -9.93 -21.18 6.67
C PRO A 55 -9.66 -21.35 5.17
N VAL A 56 -10.51 -22.09 4.42
CA VAL A 56 -10.30 -22.28 2.98
C VAL A 56 -10.75 -21.03 2.23
N ALA A 57 -11.92 -20.49 2.55
CA ALA A 57 -12.40 -19.23 1.99
C ALA A 57 -11.43 -18.08 2.30
N ASP A 58 -10.99 -17.96 3.55
CA ASP A 58 -10.09 -16.90 3.99
C ASP A 58 -8.71 -17.00 3.30
N LEU A 59 -8.14 -18.20 3.14
CA LEU A 59 -6.88 -18.38 2.37
C LEU A 59 -7.01 -17.99 0.89
N ASN A 60 -8.18 -18.17 0.28
CA ASN A 60 -8.41 -17.74 -1.11
C ASN A 60 -8.51 -16.21 -1.22
N GLU A 61 -9.13 -15.55 -0.24
CA GLU A 61 -9.10 -14.09 -0.17
C GLU A 61 -7.67 -13.58 0.03
N ASP A 62 -6.90 -14.16 0.95
CA ASP A 62 -5.51 -13.78 1.20
C ASP A 62 -4.67 -13.88 -0.09
N LEU A 63 -4.79 -14.98 -0.84
CA LEU A 63 -4.16 -15.14 -2.15
C LEU A 63 -4.54 -14.01 -3.14
N ALA A 64 -5.82 -13.65 -3.21
CA ALA A 64 -6.28 -12.57 -4.06
C ALA A 64 -5.75 -11.20 -3.58
N ALA A 65 -5.74 -10.97 -2.27
CA ALA A 65 -5.22 -9.75 -1.65
C ALA A 65 -3.74 -9.53 -2.01
N GLU A 66 -2.91 -10.57 -1.90
CA GLU A 66 -1.47 -10.46 -2.23
C GLU A 66 -1.23 -10.14 -3.71
N GLN A 67 -2.03 -10.68 -4.63
CA GLN A 67 -1.91 -10.31 -6.06
C GLN A 67 -2.34 -8.87 -6.34
N LYS A 68 -3.41 -8.39 -5.69
CA LYS A 68 -3.86 -6.99 -5.78
C LYS A 68 -2.80 -6.03 -5.20
N ALA A 69 -2.17 -6.40 -4.08
CA ALA A 69 -1.09 -5.63 -3.46
C ALA A 69 0.16 -5.59 -4.36
N ARG A 70 0.60 -6.74 -4.89
CA ARG A 70 1.70 -6.84 -5.86
C ARG A 70 1.49 -5.94 -7.08
N LEU A 71 0.30 -5.94 -7.65
CA LEU A 71 -0.06 -5.05 -8.78
C LEU A 71 0.03 -3.57 -8.39
N SER A 72 -0.41 -3.23 -7.17
CA SER A 72 -0.33 -1.84 -6.68
C SER A 72 1.12 -1.38 -6.54
N TYR A 73 2.02 -2.23 -6.05
CA TYR A 73 3.45 -1.91 -6.03
C TYR A 73 4.07 -1.84 -7.44
N ASP A 74 3.69 -2.74 -8.36
CA ASP A 74 4.10 -2.61 -9.77
C ASP A 74 3.68 -1.24 -10.34
N ASN A 75 2.49 -0.74 -10.01
CA ASN A 75 2.03 0.57 -10.43
C ASN A 75 2.87 1.70 -9.81
N ILE A 76 3.15 1.65 -8.51
CA ILE A 76 4.00 2.65 -7.85
C ILE A 76 5.38 2.71 -8.51
N LEU A 77 5.98 1.55 -8.82
CA LEU A 77 7.29 1.47 -9.46
C LEU A 77 7.33 2.03 -10.90
N ARG A 78 6.17 2.23 -11.55
CA ARG A 78 6.09 2.94 -12.84
C ARG A 78 6.19 4.46 -12.69
N PHE A 79 5.98 4.99 -11.49
CA PHE A 79 6.01 6.43 -11.19
C PHE A 79 7.15 6.83 -10.24
N ALA A 80 7.77 5.87 -9.55
CA ALA A 80 8.81 6.13 -8.56
C ALA A 80 10.21 6.01 -9.19
N ASP A 81 10.80 7.15 -9.51
CA ASP A 81 12.18 7.24 -10.03
C ASP A 81 13.24 7.39 -8.92
N ASP A 82 12.82 7.81 -7.72
CA ASP A 82 13.71 7.98 -6.56
C ASP A 82 14.06 6.61 -5.94
N PRO A 83 15.34 6.21 -5.87
CA PRO A 83 15.77 4.97 -5.23
C PRO A 83 15.31 4.84 -3.77
N ASP A 84 15.22 5.95 -3.02
CA ASP A 84 14.80 5.93 -1.61
C ASP A 84 13.31 5.57 -1.45
N VAL A 85 12.53 5.68 -2.53
CA VAL A 85 11.15 5.18 -2.62
C VAL A 85 11.10 3.81 -3.28
N ALA A 86 11.80 3.65 -4.42
CA ALA A 86 11.70 2.47 -5.26
C ALA A 86 12.25 1.20 -4.58
N GLU A 87 13.36 1.29 -3.84
CA GLU A 87 13.97 0.10 -3.21
C GLU A 87 13.09 -0.50 -2.09
N PRO A 88 12.55 0.29 -1.13
CA PRO A 88 11.57 -0.23 -0.19
C PRO A 88 10.32 -0.83 -0.84
N ILE A 89 9.85 -0.26 -1.96
CA ILE A 89 8.68 -0.79 -2.67
C ILE A 89 9.02 -2.10 -3.40
N LYS A 90 10.21 -2.25 -4.00
CA LYS A 90 10.69 -3.53 -4.55
C LYS A 90 10.75 -4.62 -3.49
N PHE A 91 11.23 -4.28 -2.29
CA PHE A 91 11.24 -5.21 -1.17
C PHE A 91 9.83 -5.67 -0.79
N LEU A 92 8.88 -4.73 -0.62
CA LEU A 92 7.49 -5.07 -0.30
C LEU A 92 6.83 -5.91 -1.41
N ARG A 93 7.10 -5.57 -2.68
CA ARG A 93 6.61 -6.33 -3.83
C ARG A 93 7.08 -7.79 -3.81
N GLU A 94 8.36 -8.03 -3.49
CA GLU A 94 8.90 -9.39 -3.38
C GLU A 94 8.25 -10.15 -2.20
N ARG A 95 7.95 -9.44 -1.11
CA ARG A 95 7.23 -10.02 0.03
C ARG A 95 5.85 -10.54 -0.37
N GLU A 96 5.09 -9.82 -1.20
CA GLU A 96 3.75 -10.29 -1.61
C GLU A 96 3.84 -11.57 -2.46
N ILE A 97 4.93 -11.76 -3.22
CA ILE A 97 5.18 -13.03 -3.94
C ILE A 97 5.39 -14.17 -2.95
N VAL A 98 6.20 -13.94 -1.91
CA VAL A 98 6.43 -14.92 -0.85
C VAL A 98 5.14 -15.21 -0.08
N HIS A 99 4.37 -14.19 0.29
CA HIS A 99 3.10 -14.36 0.99
C HIS A 99 2.11 -15.17 0.16
N TYR A 100 1.94 -14.82 -1.12
CA TYR A 100 1.11 -15.60 -2.04
C TYR A 100 1.52 -17.07 -2.10
N GLN A 101 2.83 -17.36 -2.22
CA GLN A 101 3.33 -18.73 -2.21
C GLN A 101 3.01 -19.46 -0.90
N ARG A 102 3.19 -18.82 0.26
CA ARG A 102 2.91 -19.42 1.56
C ARG A 102 1.43 -19.70 1.79
N PHE A 103 0.55 -18.78 1.40
CA PHE A 103 -0.90 -19.03 1.45
C PHE A 103 -1.30 -20.17 0.50
N GLY A 104 -0.68 -20.25 -0.67
CA GLY A 104 -0.91 -21.32 -1.63
C GLY A 104 -0.48 -22.69 -1.10
N GLU A 105 0.70 -22.78 -0.49
CA GLU A 105 1.19 -23.99 0.19
C GLU A 105 0.22 -24.43 1.30
N ALA A 106 -0.25 -23.49 2.13
CA ALA A 106 -1.20 -23.78 3.20
C ALA A 106 -2.54 -24.32 2.65
N ASN A 107 -3.04 -23.75 1.55
CA ASN A 107 -4.30 -24.15 0.93
C ASN A 107 -4.21 -25.54 0.26
N GLN A 108 -3.02 -25.95 -0.20
CA GLN A 108 -2.79 -27.29 -0.78
C GLN A 108 -2.54 -28.39 0.26
N SER A 109 -2.21 -28.02 1.50
CA SER A 109 -1.86 -28.95 2.59
C SER A 109 -3.06 -29.53 3.34
N ARG A 110 -4.28 -29.27 2.87
CA ARG A 110 -5.54 -29.73 3.46
C ARG A 110 -6.20 -30.83 2.64
#